data_AF-A0A424P361-F1
#
_entry.id   AF-A0A424P361-F1
#
_cell.length_a   1.000
_cell.length_b   1.000
_cell.length_c   1.000
_cell.angle_alpha   90.00
_cell.angle_beta   90.00
_cell.angle_gamma   90.00
#
_symmetry.space_group_name_H-M   'P 1'
#
loop_
_entity.id
_entity.type
_entity.pdbx_description
1 polymer ?
#
loop_
_entity_poly.entity_id
_entity_poly.type
_entity_poly.pdbx_seq_one_letter_code
_entity_poly.pdbx_strand_id
1 'polypeptide(L)'
;MICKFVKIIFAKIYFDLVGLISLNYKVAPIELRERFYLDDAQKIVFHNLLKKKVGVEGLMLISTCNRTEIYFEFENHIGNENKFIHSIVKELSEFRNF
;
A
#
# COMPACT_ATOMS: atom_id res chain seq x y z
N MET A 1 1.70 -13.43 -6.02
CA MET A 1 0.35 -13.59 -6.63
C MET A 1 -0.51 -12.32 -6.49
N ILE A 2 -0.43 -11.58 -5.38
CA ILE A 2 -1.21 -10.35 -5.16
C ILE A 2 -0.89 -9.18 -6.09
N CYS A 3 0.35 -9.03 -6.55
CA CYS A 3 0.75 -7.89 -7.39
C CYS A 3 -0.09 -7.73 -8.67
N LYS A 4 -0.73 -8.80 -9.16
CA LYS A 4 -1.63 -8.75 -10.33
C LYS A 4 -2.96 -8.02 -10.06
N PHE A 5 -3.32 -7.88 -8.78
CA PHE A 5 -4.59 -7.31 -8.32
C PHE A 5 -4.39 -5.96 -7.60
N VAL A 6 -3.16 -5.45 -7.58
CA VAL A 6 -2.82 -4.14 -7.02
C VAL A 6 -2.68 -3.14 -8.15
N LYS A 7 -3.41 -2.03 -8.05
CA LYS A 7 -3.24 -0.87 -8.91
C LYS A 7 -2.31 0.13 -8.25
N ILE A 8 -1.30 0.58 -8.99
CA ILE A 8 -0.36 1.62 -8.58
C ILE A 8 -0.67 2.90 -9.34
N ILE A 9 -0.75 4.03 -8.64
CA ILE A 9 -0.94 5.35 -9.22
C ILE A 9 0.06 6.30 -8.58
N PHE A 10 0.65 7.21 -9.35
CA PHE A 10 1.46 8.30 -8.86
C PHE A 10 0.87 9.64 -9.29
N ALA A 11 0.85 10.60 -8.37
CA ALA A 11 0.52 11.99 -8.62
C ALA A 11 1.66 12.87 -8.14
N LYS A 12 2.01 13.90 -8.92
CA LYS A 12 3.06 14.85 -8.55
C LYS A 12 2.47 16.04 -7.81
N ILE A 13 3.03 16.36 -6.66
CA ILE A 13 2.65 17.49 -5.81
C ILE A 13 3.94 18.26 -5.48
N TYR A 14 4.16 19.40 -6.12
CA TYR A 14 5.43 20.14 -6.05
C TYR A 14 6.66 19.28 -6.44
N PHE A 15 7.61 19.12 -5.51
CA PHE A 15 8.83 18.34 -5.66
C PHE A 15 8.63 16.85 -5.29
N ASP A 16 7.56 16.54 -4.56
CA ASP A 16 7.27 15.20 -4.04
C ASP A 16 6.23 14.46 -4.88
N LEU A 17 6.24 13.13 -4.77
CA LEU A 17 5.23 12.27 -5.36
C LEU A 17 4.35 11.69 -4.25
N VAL A 18 3.04 11.68 -4.52
CA VAL A 18 2.10 10.85 -3.76
C VAL A 18 1.79 9.62 -4.58
N GLY A 19 2.15 8.46 -4.04
CA GLY A 19 1.82 7.16 -4.58
C GLY A 19 0.58 6.55 -3.92
N LEU A 20 -0.13 5.72 -4.66
CA LEU A 20 -1.26 4.93 -4.20
C LEU A 20 -1.08 3.48 -4.63
N ILE A 21 -1.12 2.57 -3.66
CA ILE A 21 -1.31 1.13 -3.85
C ILE A 21 -2.77 0.81 -3.47
N SER A 22 -3.57 0.38 -4.44
CA SER A 22 -5.01 0.09 -4.27
C SER A 22 -5.33 -1.35 -4.64
N LEU A 23 -5.99 -2.06 -3.73
CA LEU A 23 -6.65 -3.34 -3.99
C LEU A 23 -8.16 -3.12 -3.86
N ASN A 24 -8.89 -3.23 -4.97
CA ASN A 24 -10.31 -2.87 -5.03
C ASN A 24 -11.12 -3.83 -5.91
N TYR A 25 -12.45 -3.74 -5.83
CA TYR A 25 -13.39 -4.65 -6.49
C TYR A 25 -13.25 -4.75 -8.02
N LYS A 26 -12.70 -3.72 -8.68
CA LYS A 26 -12.53 -3.74 -10.15
C LYS A 26 -11.38 -4.64 -10.58
N VAL A 27 -10.41 -4.86 -9.69
CA VAL A 27 -9.15 -5.53 -9.99
C VAL A 27 -8.87 -6.69 -9.04
N ALA A 28 -9.76 -7.05 -8.10
CA ALA A 28 -9.52 -8.12 -7.13
C ALA A 28 -10.80 -8.88 -6.74
N PRO A 29 -10.77 -10.24 -6.68
CA PRO A 29 -11.91 -11.04 -6.22
C PRO A 29 -12.21 -10.80 -4.74
N ILE A 30 -13.43 -11.15 -4.31
CA ILE A 30 -13.90 -10.90 -2.94
C ILE A 30 -13.04 -11.57 -1.87
N GLU A 31 -12.66 -12.83 -2.08
CA GLU A 31 -11.81 -13.61 -1.17
C GLU A 31 -10.46 -12.94 -0.91
N LEU A 32 -9.89 -12.31 -1.96
CA LEU A 32 -8.65 -11.57 -1.83
C LEU A 32 -8.89 -10.24 -1.09
N ARG A 33 -10.00 -9.54 -1.35
CA ARG A 33 -10.32 -8.29 -0.64
C ARG A 33 -10.49 -8.53 0.86
N GLU A 34 -11.20 -9.58 1.25
CA GLU A 34 -11.38 -9.95 2.65
C GLU A 34 -10.05 -10.31 3.32
N ARG A 35 -9.19 -11.05 2.60
CA ARG A 35 -7.85 -11.38 3.10
C ARG A 35 -6.95 -10.16 3.30
N PHE A 36 -7.22 -9.03 2.66
CA PHE A 36 -6.45 -7.80 2.80
C PHE A 36 -7.21 -6.67 3.52
N TYR A 37 -8.38 -6.97 4.11
CA TYR A 37 -9.14 -6.03 4.93
C TYR A 37 -8.47 -5.81 6.29
N LEU A 38 -8.09 -4.57 6.61
CA LEU A 38 -7.45 -4.18 7.87
C LEU A 38 -8.47 -3.48 8.77
N ASP A 39 -8.67 -3.98 9.99
CA ASP A 39 -9.40 -3.25 11.02
C ASP A 39 -8.60 -2.05 11.56
N ASP A 40 -9.21 -1.26 12.45
CA ASP A 40 -8.60 -0.05 13.00
C ASP A 40 -7.30 -0.32 13.78
N ALA A 41 -7.25 -1.40 14.56
CA ALA A 41 -6.06 -1.77 15.30
C ALA A 41 -4.94 -2.25 14.36
N GLN A 42 -5.29 -3.07 13.38
CA GLN A 42 -4.37 -3.56 12.36
C GLN A 42 -3.81 -2.42 11.50
N LYS A 43 -4.61 -1.40 11.17
CA LYS A 43 -4.12 -0.20 10.46
C LYS A 43 -3.02 0.50 11.26
N ILE A 44 -3.17 0.64 12.58
CA ILE A 44 -2.16 1.27 13.44
C ILE A 44 -0.87 0.43 13.45
N VAL A 45 -0.99 -0.89 13.61
CA VAL A 45 0.18 -1.79 13.62
C VAL A 45 0.91 -1.76 12.28
N PHE A 46 0.16 -1.86 11.18
CA PHE A 46 0.72 -1.88 9.84
C PHE A 46 1.34 -0.52 9.46
N HIS A 47 0.71 0.59 9.86
CA HIS A 47 1.27 1.93 9.71
C HIS A 47 2.66 2.04 10.38
N ASN A 48 2.76 1.63 11.65
CA ASN A 48 4.02 1.68 12.39
C ASN A 48 5.08 0.76 11.80
N LEU A 49 4.67 -0.40 11.28
CA LEU A 49 5.54 -1.33 10.58
C LEU A 49 6.12 -0.71 9.30
N LEU A 50 5.29 -0.07 8.46
CA LEU A 50 5.76 0.60 7.25
C LEU A 50 6.71 1.76 7.57
N LYS A 51 6.37 2.58 8.57
CA LYS A 51 7.24 3.66 9.04
C LYS A 51 8.61 3.13 9.49
N LYS A 52 8.64 2.00 10.22
CA LYS A 52 9.87 1.41 10.76
C LYS A 52 10.71 0.68 9.70
N LYS A 53 10.08 -0.12 8.84
CA LYS A 53 10.78 -1.02 7.91
C LYS A 53 11.05 -0.40 6.55
N VAL A 54 10.15 0.46 6.07
CA VAL A 54 10.22 1.05 4.72
C VAL A 54 10.66 2.52 4.78
N GLY A 55 10.42 3.21 5.90
CA GLY A 55 10.80 4.61 6.06
C GLY A 55 9.83 5.57 5.36
N VAL A 56 8.54 5.23 5.30
CA VAL A 56 7.50 6.11 4.72
C VAL A 56 7.19 7.24 5.71
N GLU A 57 7.30 8.50 5.26
CA GLU A 57 7.01 9.68 6.10
C GLU A 57 5.52 10.07 6.07
N GLY A 58 4.98 10.40 4.88
CA GLY A 58 3.56 10.57 4.66
C GLY A 58 2.86 9.24 4.36
N LEU A 59 1.96 8.78 5.23
CA LEU A 59 1.24 7.51 5.07
C LEU A 59 -0.23 7.65 5.48
N MET A 60 -1.14 7.19 4.61
CA MET A 60 -2.56 7.08 4.91
C MET A 60 -3.09 5.72 4.48
N LEU A 61 -3.80 5.05 5.40
CA LEU A 61 -4.38 3.73 5.19
C LEU A 61 -5.91 3.83 5.17
N ILE A 62 -6.53 3.38 4.09
CA ILE A 62 -7.98 3.21 3.99
C ILE A 62 -8.26 1.74 3.81
N SER A 63 -9.01 1.13 4.73
CA SER A 63 -9.49 -0.22 4.54
C SER A 63 -10.96 -0.32 4.92
N THR A 64 -11.74 -0.85 3.99
CA THR A 64 -13.19 -1.08 4.06
C THR A 64 -13.48 -2.41 3.38
N CYS A 65 -14.72 -2.90 3.43
CA CYS A 65 -15.10 -4.12 2.71
C CYS A 65 -14.85 -4.08 1.19
N ASN A 66 -14.77 -2.89 0.59
CA ASN A 66 -14.68 -2.71 -0.86
C ASN A 66 -13.26 -2.42 -1.36
N ARG A 67 -12.39 -1.88 -0.51
CA ARG A 67 -11.05 -1.42 -0.89
C ARG A 67 -10.10 -1.45 0.30
N THR A 68 -8.85 -1.81 0.01
CA THR A 68 -7.69 -1.51 0.85
C THR A 68 -6.73 -0.66 0.04
N GLU A 69 -6.41 0.52 0.54
CA GLU A 69 -5.61 1.54 -0.13
C GLU A 69 -4.53 2.05 0.81
N ILE A 70 -3.33 2.17 0.25
CA ILE A 70 -2.13 2.70 0.92
C ILE A 70 -1.69 3.89 0.10
N TYR A 71 -1.89 5.08 0.65
CA TYR A 71 -1.36 6.33 0.09
C TYR A 71 -0.04 6.62 0.79
N PHE A 72 1.00 6.95 0.03
CA PHE A 72 2.32 7.20 0.57
C PHE A 72 2.99 8.38 -0.13
N GLU A 73 3.77 9.13 0.63
CA GLU A 73 4.69 10.12 0.12
C GLU A 73 6.01 9.45 -0.27
N PHE A 74 6.59 9.89 -1.37
CA PHE A 74 7.86 9.40 -1.89
C PHE A 74 8.65 10.52 -2.56
N GLU A 75 9.88 10.74 -2.10
CA GLU A 75 10.83 11.62 -2.79
C GLU A 75 11.27 10.95 -4.09
N ASN A 76 11.13 11.68 -5.20
CA ASN A 76 11.33 11.13 -6.54
C ASN A 76 12.82 10.90 -6.86
N HIS A 77 13.39 9.81 -6.36
CA HIS A 77 14.68 9.32 -6.81
C HIS A 77 14.49 8.49 -8.09
N ILE A 78 14.90 9.07 -9.23
CA ILE A 78 14.79 8.46 -10.56
C ILE A 78 15.26 6.99 -10.53
N GLY A 79 14.36 6.06 -10.86
CA GLY A 79 14.67 4.63 -11.04
C GLY A 79 14.48 3.75 -9.79
N ASN A 80 14.06 4.31 -8.65
CA ASN A 80 13.84 3.55 -7.42
C ASN A 80 12.37 3.28 -7.09
N GLU A 81 11.41 3.82 -7.85
CA GLU A 81 9.98 3.68 -7.53
C GLU A 81 9.53 2.22 -7.40
N ASN A 82 9.98 1.35 -8.30
CA ASN A 82 9.60 -0.06 -8.30
C ASN A 82 10.09 -0.80 -7.06
N LYS A 83 11.30 -0.48 -6.57
CA LYS A 83 11.85 -1.10 -5.36
C LYS A 83 11.07 -0.67 -4.12
N PHE A 84 10.69 0.60 -4.07
CA PHE A 84 9.92 1.16 -2.97
C PHE A 84 8.49 0.62 -2.93
N ILE A 85 7.81 0.54 -4.07
CA ILE A 85 6.51 -0.12 -4.16
C ILE A 85 6.63 -1.59 -3.75
N HIS A 86 7.68 -2.28 -4.22
CA HIS A 86 7.87 -3.69 -3.91
C HIS A 86 8.04 -3.92 -2.41
N SER A 87 8.75 -3.05 -1.68
CA SER A 87 8.88 -3.19 -0.23
C SER A 87 7.53 -3.01 0.47
N ILE A 88 6.71 -2.02 0.09
CA ILE A 88 5.38 -1.84 0.67
C ILE A 88 4.47 -3.05 0.41
N VAL A 89 4.44 -3.54 -0.83
CA VAL A 89 3.60 -4.70 -1.21
C VAL A 89 4.09 -5.98 -0.51
N LYS A 90 5.41 -6.15 -0.36
CA LYS A 90 6.00 -7.27 0.39
C LYS A 90 5.55 -7.24 1.85
N GLU A 91 5.70 -6.11 2.53
CA GLU A 91 5.28 -5.97 3.92
C GLU A 91 3.77 -6.18 4.09
N LEU A 92 2.95 -5.73 3.13
CA LEU A 92 1.52 -6.02 3.13
C LEU A 92 1.24 -7.53 2.99
N SER A 93 1.95 -8.24 2.12
CA SER A 93 1.81 -9.70 1.93
C SER A 93 2.20 -10.45 3.20
N GLU A 94 3.34 -10.10 3.79
CA GLU A 94 3.85 -10.71 5.02
C GLU A 94 2.90 -10.47 6.20
N PHE A 95 2.40 -9.24 6.37
CA PHE A 95 1.44 -8.89 7.42
C PHE A 95 0.14 -9.70 7.33
N ARG A 96 -0.23 -10.15 6.12
CA ARG A 96 -1.44 -10.94 5.86
C ARG A 96 -1.20 -12.43 5.71
N ASN A 97 0.04 -12.89 5.92
CA ASN A 97 0.43 -14.28 5.74
C ASN A 97 0.05 -14.83 4.36
N PHE A 98 0.34 -14.07 3.31
CA PHE A 98 0.03 -14.40 1.91
C PHE A 98 1.27 -14.64 1.05
#